data_AF-A0A815L721-F1
#
_entry.id   AF-A0A815L721-F1
#
_cell.length_a   1.000
_cell.length_b   1.000
_cell.length_c   1.000
_cell.angle_alpha   90.00
_cell.angle_beta   90.00
_cell.angle_gamma   90.00
#
_symmetry.space_group_name_H-M   'P 1'
#
loop_
_entity.id
_entity.type
_entity.pdbx_description
1 polymer ?
#
loop_
_entity_poly.entity_id
_entity_poly.type
_entity_poly.pdbx_seq_one_letter_code
_entity_poly.pdbx_strand_id
1 'polypeptide(L)'
;MVSNNSRLDIESARDYCKEWLRRYMIPSHFIVLDESSLNENGKIDRKQLPSAPSNVPSGFVNADEGLMSGLEDQVHRFWCSKFELDSIPRDADCFALGGSSLTMMLIFNYYQANLVPEKQLDDLEFFTHPTIADHVRLLTSIKTKTPSI
;
A
#
# COMPACT_ATOMS: atom_id res chain seq x y z
N MET A 1 -2.24 21.73 -36.94
CA MET A 1 -1.39 21.34 -35.81
C MET A 1 -2.14 21.69 -34.54
N VAL A 2 -2.84 20.73 -33.94
CA VAL A 2 -3.49 20.92 -32.64
C VAL A 2 -2.81 19.96 -31.67
N SER A 3 -1.87 20.51 -30.90
CA SER A 3 -1.22 19.84 -29.80
C SER A 3 -1.88 20.37 -28.53
N ASN A 4 -2.67 19.55 -27.83
CA ASN A 4 -3.01 19.82 -26.45
C ASN A 4 -3.07 18.51 -25.68
N ASN A 5 -1.86 18.03 -25.34
CA ASN A 5 -1.64 16.85 -24.53
C ASN A 5 -1.75 17.27 -23.05
N SER A 6 -2.97 17.44 -22.54
CA SER A 6 -3.19 17.50 -21.10
C SER A 6 -2.94 16.11 -20.53
N ARG A 7 -1.68 15.84 -20.15
CA ARG A 7 -1.32 14.67 -19.34
C ARG A 7 -2.25 14.65 -18.13
N LEU A 8 -3.20 13.73 -18.11
CA LEU A 8 -4.06 13.51 -16.96
C LEU A 8 -3.17 13.15 -15.77
N ASP A 9 -3.21 13.99 -14.74
CA ASP A 9 -2.42 13.78 -13.53
C ASP A 9 -3.16 12.84 -12.57
N ILE A 10 -2.59 11.66 -12.41
CA ILE A 10 -3.12 10.61 -11.53
C ILE A 10 -3.05 11.03 -10.07
N GLU A 11 -2.02 11.80 -9.67
CA GLU A 11 -1.88 12.24 -8.29
C GLU A 11 -2.99 13.22 -7.91
N SER A 12 -3.22 14.24 -8.74
CA SER A 12 -4.35 15.16 -8.57
C SER A 12 -5.71 14.44 -8.50
N ALA A 13 -5.93 13.42 -9.34
CA ALA A 13 -7.18 12.64 -9.30
C ALA A 13 -7.33 11.84 -7.99
N ARG A 14 -6.22 11.25 -7.51
CA ARG A 14 -6.20 10.52 -6.24
C ARG A 14 -6.43 11.45 -5.05
N ASP A 15 -5.84 12.63 -5.06
CA ASP A 15 -6.01 13.62 -4.00
C ASP A 15 -7.43 14.15 -3.95
N TYR A 16 -8.04 14.41 -5.11
CA TYR A 16 -9.47 14.72 -5.18
C TYR A 16 -10.33 13.59 -4.59
N CYS A 17 -10.02 12.32 -4.87
CA CYS A 17 -10.72 11.21 -4.22
C CYS A 17 -10.55 11.21 -2.70
N LYS A 18 -9.37 11.58 -2.15
CA LYS A 18 -9.14 11.63 -0.69
C LYS A 18 -10.01 12.68 0.01
N GLU A 19 -10.37 13.77 -0.67
CA GLU A 19 -11.23 14.81 -0.10
C GLU A 19 -12.67 14.34 0.11
N TRP A 20 -13.16 13.45 -0.75
CA TRP A 20 -14.58 13.07 -0.79
C TRP A 20 -14.85 11.63 -0.38
N LEU A 21 -13.86 10.75 -0.47
CA LEU A 21 -14.00 9.33 -0.26
C LEU A 21 -13.23 8.88 0.99
N ARG A 22 -13.80 7.88 1.68
CA ARG A 22 -13.08 7.18 2.75
C ARG A 22 -11.90 6.42 2.13
N ARG A 23 -10.82 6.26 2.90
CA ARG A 23 -9.57 5.62 2.46
C ARG A 23 -9.75 4.33 1.66
N TYR A 24 -10.65 3.44 2.10
CA TYR A 24 -10.91 2.15 1.45
C TYR A 24 -11.70 2.22 0.13
N MET A 25 -12.24 3.38 -0.23
CA MET A 25 -12.95 3.62 -1.49
C MET A 25 -12.05 4.24 -2.56
N ILE A 26 -10.82 4.60 -2.20
CA ILE A 26 -9.87 5.22 -3.11
C ILE A 26 -9.25 4.11 -3.96
N PRO A 27 -9.34 4.18 -5.31
CA PRO A 27 -8.75 3.17 -6.18
C PRO A 27 -7.24 3.01 -5.94
N SER A 28 -6.77 1.77 -5.88
CA SER A 28 -5.33 1.49 -5.83
C SER A 28 -4.65 1.87 -7.14
N HIS A 29 -5.33 1.68 -8.28
CA HIS A 29 -4.83 1.93 -9.63
C HIS A 29 -5.70 2.92 -10.39
N PHE A 30 -5.07 3.84 -11.09
CA PHE A 30 -5.69 4.73 -12.08
C PHE A 30 -5.03 4.44 -13.42
N ILE A 31 -5.82 4.08 -14.42
CA ILE A 31 -5.34 3.76 -15.77
C ILE A 31 -5.96 4.78 -16.72
N VAL A 32 -5.12 5.57 -17.37
CA VAL A 32 -5.55 6.49 -18.41
C VAL A 32 -5.73 5.70 -19.70
N LEU A 33 -6.92 5.79 -20.29
CA LEU A 33 -7.23 5.22 -21.59
C LEU A 33 -7.31 6.34 -22.61
N ASP A 34 -6.66 6.17 -23.76
CA ASP A 34 -6.76 7.13 -24.86
C ASP A 34 -8.19 7.15 -25.45
N GLU A 35 -8.87 6.00 -25.46
CA GLU A 35 -10.23 5.84 -25.94
C GLU A 35 -11.04 4.89 -25.04
N SER A 36 -12.36 5.10 -25.00
CA SER A 36 -13.26 4.23 -24.23
C SER A 36 -13.46 2.89 -24.94
N SER A 37 -13.17 1.77 -24.27
CA SER A 37 -13.46 0.43 -24.78
C SER A 37 -14.97 0.17 -24.76
N LEU A 38 -15.65 0.37 -25.88
CA LEU A 38 -17.09 0.14 -26.04
C LEU A 38 -17.36 -1.14 -26.82
N ASN A 39 -18.44 -1.85 -26.48
CA ASN A 39 -18.96 -2.96 -27.28
C ASN A 39 -19.86 -2.46 -28.43
N GLU A 40 -20.34 -3.38 -29.27
CA GLU A 40 -21.21 -3.08 -30.42
C GLU A 40 -22.51 -2.35 -30.04
N ASN A 41 -22.94 -2.44 -28.79
CA ASN A 41 -24.11 -1.75 -28.25
C ASN A 41 -23.77 -0.40 -27.60
N GLY A 42 -22.53 0.08 -27.73
CA GLY A 42 -22.05 1.34 -27.14
C GLY A 42 -21.89 1.32 -25.62
N LYS A 43 -21.90 0.15 -24.97
CA LYS A 43 -21.64 0.01 -23.53
C LYS A 43 -20.16 -0.28 -23.28
N ILE A 44 -19.65 0.11 -22.12
CA ILE A 44 -18.27 -0.23 -21.71
C ILE A 44 -18.06 -1.75 -21.75
N ASP A 45 -17.11 -2.20 -22.57
CA ASP A 45 -16.65 -3.57 -22.62
C ASP A 45 -15.57 -3.79 -21.55
N ARG A 46 -16.02 -4.21 -20.36
CA ARG A 46 -15.13 -4.45 -19.20
C ARG A 46 -14.07 -5.51 -19.46
N LYS A 47 -14.26 -6.40 -20.45
CA LYS A 47 -13.28 -7.44 -20.79
C LYS A 47 -12.12 -6.90 -21.61
N GLN A 48 -12.31 -5.76 -22.28
CA GLN A 48 -11.28 -5.10 -23.07
C GLN A 48 -10.54 -4.01 -22.30
N LEU A 49 -10.99 -3.69 -21.08
CA LEU A 49 -10.23 -2.83 -20.19
C LEU A 49 -8.89 -3.49 -19.88
N PRO A 50 -7.78 -2.73 -19.90
CA PRO A 50 -6.49 -3.23 -19.44
C PRO A 50 -6.64 -3.80 -18.04
N SER A 51 -6.01 -4.95 -17.81
CA SER A 51 -5.84 -5.43 -16.44
C SER A 51 -5.01 -4.39 -15.69
N ALA A 52 -5.38 -4.11 -14.44
CA ALA A 52 -4.47 -3.39 -13.56
C ALA A 52 -3.15 -4.15 -13.55
N PRO A 53 -2.00 -3.46 -13.69
CA PRO A 53 -0.71 -4.13 -13.65
C PRO A 53 -0.69 -5.03 -12.42
N SER A 54 -0.34 -6.30 -12.62
CA SER A 54 0.07 -7.16 -11.50
C SER A 54 1.18 -6.41 -10.75
N ASN A 55 1.22 -6.51 -9.42
CA ASN A 55 2.09 -5.76 -8.51
C ASN A 55 3.61 -5.95 -8.73
N VAL A 56 4.10 -6.11 -9.94
CA VAL A 56 5.52 -6.13 -10.28
C VAL A 56 5.86 -4.76 -10.86
N PRO A 57 6.22 -3.77 -10.03
CA PRO A 57 7.10 -2.75 -10.52
C PRO A 57 8.45 -3.42 -10.76
N SER A 58 8.69 -3.81 -12.01
CA SER A 58 10.02 -4.13 -12.49
C SER A 58 10.88 -2.86 -12.38
N GLY A 59 11.61 -2.74 -11.27
CA GLY A 59 12.67 -1.75 -11.12
C GLY A 59 12.52 -0.71 -10.01
N PHE A 60 11.82 -0.97 -8.89
CA PHE A 60 12.07 -0.17 -7.68
C PHE A 60 13.31 -0.68 -6.93
N VAL A 61 14.47 -0.31 -7.47
CA VAL A 61 15.69 -0.22 -6.66
C VAL A 61 15.60 1.09 -5.89
N ASN A 62 14.95 1.06 -4.73
CA ASN A 62 15.26 1.95 -3.60
C ASN A 62 15.26 1.08 -2.34
N ALA A 63 15.98 -0.04 -2.40
CA ALA A 63 16.61 -0.53 -1.20
C ALA A 63 17.74 0.46 -0.94
N ASP A 64 17.60 1.30 0.08
CA ASP A 64 18.77 1.81 0.77
C ASP A 64 19.61 0.57 1.13
N GLU A 65 20.65 0.27 0.36
CA GLU A 65 21.65 -0.75 0.68
C GLU A 65 22.47 -0.38 1.94
N GLY A 66 22.04 0.65 2.68
CA GLY A 66 22.53 1.00 4.00
C GLY A 66 21.73 0.28 5.08
N LEU A 67 22.20 -0.92 5.46
CA LEU A 67 21.91 -1.57 6.75
C LEU A 67 20.48 -1.36 7.28
N MET A 68 19.51 -2.10 6.74
CA MET A 68 18.20 -2.20 7.39
C MET A 68 18.40 -2.63 8.85
N SER A 69 17.76 -1.91 9.77
CA SER A 69 17.72 -2.34 11.18
C SER A 69 17.05 -3.72 11.28
N GLY A 70 17.40 -4.53 12.28
CA GLY A 70 16.89 -5.91 12.39
C GLY A 70 15.35 -6.01 12.42
N LEU A 71 14.67 -4.98 12.95
CA LEU A 71 13.20 -4.89 12.94
C LEU A 71 12.66 -4.55 11.55
N GLU A 72 13.29 -3.61 10.86
CA GLU A 72 12.90 -3.18 9.51
C GLU A 72 13.05 -4.33 8.50
N ASP A 73 14.11 -5.12 8.58
CA ASP A 73 14.29 -6.32 7.75
C ASP A 73 13.19 -7.36 8.01
N GLN A 74 12.82 -7.61 9.27
CA GLN A 74 11.73 -8.53 9.62
C GLN A 74 10.38 -8.06 9.05
N VAL A 75 10.06 -6.77 9.23
CA VAL A 75 8.84 -6.18 8.68
C VAL A 75 8.83 -6.26 7.15
N HIS A 76 9.93 -5.85 6.51
CA HIS A 76 10.06 -5.85 5.05
C HIS A 76 9.90 -7.26 4.46
N ARG A 77 10.59 -8.26 5.04
CA ARG A 77 10.47 -9.66 4.60
C ARG A 77 9.05 -10.20 4.78
N PHE A 78 8.40 -9.85 5.88
CA PHE A 78 7.03 -10.28 6.11
C PHE A 78 6.09 -9.70 5.05
N TRP A 79 6.23 -8.41 4.72
CA TRP A 79 5.47 -7.77 3.65
C TRP A 79 5.74 -8.42 2.30
N CYS A 80 7.00 -8.62 1.94
CA CYS A 80 7.39 -9.31 0.70
C CYS A 80 6.71 -10.68 0.59
N SER A 81 6.66 -11.45 1.69
CA SER A 81 5.97 -12.75 1.73
C SER A 81 4.46 -12.66 1.55
N LYS A 82 3.82 -11.55 1.99
CA LYS A 82 2.37 -11.36 1.89
C LYS A 82 1.91 -10.87 0.53
N PHE A 83 2.77 -10.14 -0.16
CA PHE A 83 2.48 -9.62 -1.49
C PHE A 83 3.10 -10.46 -2.61
N GLU A 84 3.88 -11.49 -2.27
CA GLU A 84 4.63 -12.33 -3.21
C GLU A 84 5.57 -11.50 -4.10
N LEU A 85 6.26 -10.54 -3.49
CA LEU A 85 7.19 -9.62 -4.15
C LEU A 85 8.62 -9.83 -3.64
N ASP A 86 9.60 -9.64 -4.51
CA ASP A 86 11.02 -9.76 -4.15
C ASP A 86 11.50 -8.62 -3.25
N SER A 87 10.96 -7.42 -3.45
CA SER A 87 11.31 -6.22 -2.69
C SER A 87 10.18 -5.20 -2.72
N ILE A 88 9.99 -4.48 -1.60
CA ILE A 88 8.95 -3.45 -1.45
C ILE A 88 9.61 -2.16 -0.95
N PRO A 89 9.41 -1.01 -1.61
CA PRO A 89 9.90 0.27 -1.10
C PRO A 89 9.35 0.54 0.31
N ARG A 90 10.19 1.05 1.20
CA ARG A 90 9.81 1.34 2.60
C ARG A 90 8.60 2.27 2.75
N ASP A 91 8.43 3.19 1.81
CA ASP A 91 7.34 4.18 1.80
C ASP A 91 6.15 3.74 0.92
N ALA A 92 6.14 2.50 0.44
CA ALA A 92 5.03 1.98 -0.36
C ALA A 92 3.76 1.81 0.49
N ASP A 93 2.65 2.38 0.02
CA ASP A 93 1.34 2.22 0.64
C ASP A 93 0.81 0.79 0.39
N CYS A 94 0.40 0.12 1.47
CA CYS A 94 -0.13 -1.24 1.47
C CYS A 94 -1.28 -1.43 0.47
N PHE A 95 -2.17 -0.46 0.30
CA PHE A 95 -3.29 -0.55 -0.63
C PHE A 95 -2.86 -0.29 -2.07
N ALA A 96 -1.83 0.54 -2.28
CA ALA A 96 -1.21 0.67 -3.60
C ALA A 96 -0.55 -0.64 -4.06
N LEU A 97 -0.04 -1.44 -3.11
CA LEU A 97 0.45 -2.81 -3.35
C LEU A 97 -0.68 -3.85 -3.49
N GLY A 98 -1.95 -3.44 -3.62
CA GLY A 98 -3.10 -4.35 -3.71
C GLY A 98 -3.53 -4.95 -2.36
N GLY A 99 -3.05 -4.41 -1.25
CA GLY A 99 -3.46 -4.80 0.09
C GLY A 99 -4.92 -4.45 0.39
N SER A 100 -5.49 -5.19 1.32
CA SER A 100 -6.86 -4.99 1.81
C SER A 100 -6.86 -4.85 3.34
N SER A 101 -8.01 -4.50 3.92
CA SER A 101 -8.17 -4.50 5.38
C SER A 101 -7.87 -5.87 5.99
N LEU A 102 -8.15 -6.97 5.28
CA LEU A 102 -7.79 -8.31 5.73
C LEU A 102 -6.26 -8.52 5.72
N THR A 103 -5.57 -8.05 4.68
CA THR A 103 -4.11 -8.08 4.61
C THR A 103 -3.49 -7.31 5.78
N MET A 104 -3.98 -6.09 6.04
CA MET A 104 -3.56 -5.28 7.19
C MET A 104 -3.84 -5.97 8.52
N MET A 105 -5.01 -6.61 8.68
CA MET A 105 -5.34 -7.38 9.89
C MET A 105 -4.40 -8.57 10.11
N LEU A 106 -4.01 -9.27 9.03
CA LEU A 106 -3.03 -10.37 9.11
C LEU A 106 -1.64 -9.85 9.51
N ILE A 107 -1.25 -8.67 9.00
CA ILE A 107 0.00 -8.01 9.40
C ILE A 107 -0.06 -7.59 10.87
N PHE A 108 -1.15 -6.97 11.31
CA PHE A 108 -1.37 -6.58 12.70
C PHE A 108 -1.22 -7.77 13.65
N ASN A 109 -1.92 -8.87 13.35
CA ASN A 109 -1.88 -10.08 14.17
C ASN A 109 -0.47 -10.68 14.23
N TYR A 110 0.25 -10.68 13.11
CA TYR A 110 1.64 -11.14 13.08
C TYR A 110 2.54 -10.27 13.97
N TYR A 111 2.43 -8.94 13.89
CA TYR A 111 3.22 -8.04 14.73
C TYR A 111 2.91 -8.22 16.21
N GLN A 112 1.62 -8.24 16.57
CA GLN A 112 1.17 -8.41 17.95
C GLN A 112 1.64 -9.73 18.56
N ALA A 113 1.67 -10.81 17.77
CA ALA A 113 2.09 -12.13 18.25
C ALA A 113 3.61 -12.35 18.26
N ASN A 114 4.35 -11.77 17.30
CA ASN A 114 5.75 -12.15 17.06
C ASN A 114 6.75 -11.02 17.32
N LEU A 115 6.37 -9.76 17.08
CA LEU A 115 7.29 -8.63 17.20
C LEU A 115 7.12 -7.89 18.53
N VAL A 116 5.89 -7.80 19.04
CA VAL A 116 5.57 -7.09 20.29
C VAL A 116 4.64 -7.89 21.22
N PRO A 117 4.94 -9.16 21.55
CA PRO A 117 4.07 -10.01 22.37
C PRO A 117 3.79 -9.47 23.78
N GLU A 118 4.71 -8.68 24.33
CA GLU A 118 4.59 -8.10 25.68
C GLU A 118 3.98 -6.70 25.71
N LYS A 119 3.69 -6.12 24.52
CA LYS A 119 3.14 -4.77 24.40
C LYS A 119 1.78 -4.83 23.70
N GLN A 120 0.98 -3.80 23.86
CA GLN A 120 -0.26 -3.65 23.09
C GLN A 120 0.02 -2.76 21.89
N LEU A 121 -0.16 -3.31 20.68
CA LEU A 121 -0.17 -2.52 19.46
C LEU A 121 -1.49 -1.75 19.37
N ASP A 122 -1.40 -0.45 19.14
CA ASP A 122 -2.56 0.42 18.92
C ASP A 122 -3.13 0.13 17.53
N ASP A 123 -4.40 -0.24 17.47
CA ASP A 123 -5.08 -0.60 16.23
C ASP A 123 -5.30 0.63 15.35
N LEU A 124 -5.74 1.74 15.93
CA LEU A 124 -5.99 2.97 15.18
C LEU A 124 -4.71 3.49 14.54
N GLU A 125 -3.61 3.62 15.30
CA GLU A 125 -2.32 4.05 14.75
C GLU A 125 -1.82 3.06 13.67
N PHE A 126 -1.98 1.76 13.89
CA PHE A 126 -1.55 0.78 12.89
C PHE A 126 -2.28 0.93 11.55
N PHE A 127 -3.60 1.15 11.56
CA PHE A 127 -4.40 1.26 10.34
C PHE A 127 -4.29 2.64 9.66
N THR A 128 -3.93 3.70 10.38
CA THR A 128 -3.67 5.03 9.78
C THR A 128 -2.31 5.11 9.09
N HIS A 129 -1.39 4.22 9.43
CA HIS A 129 -0.03 4.12 8.92
C HIS A 129 0.12 2.92 7.97
N PRO A 130 -0.04 3.07 6.66
CA PRO A 130 -0.11 1.95 5.72
C PRO A 130 1.23 1.63 5.05
N THR A 131 2.38 2.01 5.61
CA THR A 131 3.71 1.81 4.99
C THR A 131 4.64 1.04 5.93
N ILE A 132 5.67 0.41 5.36
CA ILE A 132 6.72 -0.28 6.14
C ILE A 132 7.42 0.71 7.07
N ALA A 133 7.80 1.89 6.55
CA ALA A 133 8.48 2.92 7.32
C ALA A 133 7.65 3.39 8.52
N ASP A 134 6.34 3.61 8.33
CA ASP A 134 5.46 4.01 9.42
C ASP A 134 5.26 2.89 10.44
N HIS A 135 5.10 1.64 9.99
CA HIS A 135 4.98 0.47 10.87
C HIS A 135 6.23 0.26 11.72
N VAL A 136 7.43 0.41 11.15
CA VAL A 136 8.68 0.31 11.89
C VAL A 136 8.78 1.42 12.95
N ARG A 137 8.38 2.66 12.62
CA ARG A 137 8.32 3.76 13.59
C ARG A 137 7.36 3.44 14.73
N LEU A 138 6.16 2.98 14.41
CA LEU A 138 5.15 2.57 15.39
C LEU A 138 5.72 1.49 16.31
N LEU A 139 6.26 0.40 15.78
CA LEU A 139 6.82 -0.70 16.57
C LEU A 139 7.98 -0.26 17.47
N THR A 140 8.76 0.74 17.04
CA THR A 140 9.86 1.31 17.81
C THR A 140 9.38 2.25 18.93
N SER A 141 8.29 2.98 18.72
CA SER A 141 7.76 3.96 19.68
C SER A 141 6.93 3.34 20.81
N ILE A 142 6.47 2.10 20.68
CA ILE A 142 5.62 1.46 21.71
C ILE A 142 6.41 1.31 23.01
N LYS A 143 5.93 2.00 24.05
CA LYS A 143 6.45 1.87 25.42
C LYS A 143 5.96 0.57 26.05
N THR A 144 6.82 -0.11 26.81
CA THR A 144 6.47 -1.33 27.56
C THR A 144 5.37 -1.03 28.59
N LYS A 145 4.37 -1.91 28.70
CA LYS A 145 3.37 -1.84 29.76
C LYS A 145 4.08 -2.03 31.11
N THR A 146 4.07 -1.01 31.97
CA THR A 146 4.45 -1.19 33.38
C THR A 146 3.52 -2.24 33.99
N PRO A 147 4.04 -3.31 34.61
CA PRO A 147 3.18 -4.27 35.29
C PRO A 147 2.49 -3.53 36.44
N SER A 148 1.18 -3.35 36.34
CA SER A 148 0.36 -2.96 37.49
C SER A 148 0.34 -4.14 38.47
N ILE A 149 1.00 -3.94 39.61
CA ILE A 149 0.94 -4.79 40.81
C ILE A 149 -0.47 -4.74 41.40
#